data_AF-W9NHP2-F1
#
_entry.id   AF-W9NHP2-F1
#
_cell.length_a   1.000
_cell.length_b   1.000
_cell.length_c   1.000
_cell.angle_alpha   90.00
_cell.angle_beta   90.00
_cell.angle_gamma   90.00
#
_symmetry.space_group_name_H-M   'P 1'
#
loop_
_entity.id
_entity.type
_entity.pdbx_description
1 polymer ?
#
loop_
_entity_poly.entity_id
_entity_poly.type
_entity_poly.pdbx_seq_one_letter_code
_entity_poly.pdbx_strand_id
1 'polypeptide(L)'
;MADNAKVPRGFNLTVNVLSTDFPIAMLFPSLNNASLWEHIQNKIKNALADEFLKWLNGRFPAVIIVNAQWCPTSKKDKYNESVDQWFNKFRVLKSFFENETLLIDEFEEDMSRMTGRWILPRRREFDLPYVKRTYSTNSKSLEKDGWVDSVIDRIDLIYNPRQLLDNNPGDTEYEVYTHCKLATQIQCYGGVNSHFYLNKDNGTSYSWRDTSVVQTLDCFHELGDKYKDYAERWQAKNDSVMVGPSSLFSKQDRRLLWGSYGDWDLGKQEVWEYYYEDTDKYQKLGRARGKADLNGTFTVNLFAVSAIETKGP
;
A
#
# COMPACT_ATOMS: atom_id res chain seq x y z
N MET A 1 15.06 0.44 -1.45
CA MET A 1 15.23 -0.74 -0.56
C MET A 1 15.05 -2.05 -1.32
N ALA A 2 13.96 -2.21 -2.08
CA ALA A 2 13.70 -3.43 -2.87
C ALA A 2 14.86 -3.87 -3.76
N ASP A 3 15.50 -2.91 -4.44
CA ASP A 3 16.57 -3.15 -5.42
C ASP A 3 17.95 -3.41 -4.79
N ASN A 4 18.07 -3.19 -3.48
CA ASN A 4 19.30 -3.47 -2.76
C ASN A 4 19.19 -4.85 -2.06
N ALA A 5 19.81 -5.85 -2.67
CA ALA A 5 19.84 -7.21 -2.12
C ALA A 5 20.48 -7.29 -0.72
N LYS A 6 21.34 -6.32 -0.36
CA LYS A 6 22.10 -6.29 0.90
C LYS A 6 21.50 -5.36 1.94
N VAL A 7 20.25 -4.91 1.80
CA VAL A 7 19.59 -4.12 2.85
C VAL A 7 19.71 -4.88 4.19
N PRO A 8 20.29 -4.25 5.23
CA PRO A 8 20.41 -4.87 6.53
C PRO A 8 19.04 -5.11 7.17
N ARG A 9 19.02 -5.99 8.17
CA ARG A 9 17.82 -6.19 8.99
C ARG A 9 17.50 -4.97 9.82
N GLY A 10 16.24 -4.89 10.28
CA GLY A 10 15.79 -3.88 11.22
C GLY A 10 15.25 -2.62 10.56
N PHE A 11 15.58 -2.36 9.29
CA PHE A 11 15.04 -1.24 8.52
C PHE A 11 13.68 -1.57 7.93
N ASN A 12 12.75 -0.63 8.03
CA ASN A 12 11.44 -0.74 7.39
C ASN A 12 10.97 0.63 6.90
N LEU A 13 10.34 0.64 5.74
CA LEU A 13 9.86 1.82 5.05
C LEU A 13 8.47 1.55 4.49
N THR A 14 7.54 2.43 4.86
CA THR A 14 6.18 2.46 4.33
C THR A 14 5.90 3.87 3.82
N VAL A 15 5.44 3.98 2.57
CA VAL A 15 4.98 5.23 1.97
C VAL A 15 3.48 5.11 1.79
N ASN A 16 2.73 6.05 2.35
CA ASN A 16 1.30 6.15 2.11
C ASN A 16 1.01 7.41 1.30
N VAL A 17 0.06 7.33 0.38
CA VAL A 17 -0.51 8.49 -0.30
C VAL A 17 -2.00 8.49 0.03
N LEU A 18 -2.49 9.56 0.66
CA LEU A 18 -3.86 9.69 1.12
C LEU A 18 -4.50 10.96 0.53
N SER A 19 -5.68 10.81 -0.07
CA SER A 19 -6.42 11.91 -0.68
C SER A 19 -6.88 12.95 0.33
N THR A 20 -7.24 14.10 -0.21
CA THR A 20 -8.01 15.12 0.51
C THR A 20 -9.19 14.48 1.25
N ASP A 21 -9.60 15.10 2.35
CA ASP A 21 -10.63 14.60 3.28
C ASP A 21 -10.20 13.48 4.22
N PHE A 22 -9.00 12.89 4.05
CA PHE A 22 -8.48 11.97 5.06
C PHE A 22 -8.28 12.73 6.39
N PRO A 23 -8.78 12.22 7.53
CA PRO A 23 -8.69 12.89 8.82
C PRO A 23 -7.28 12.75 9.41
N ILE A 24 -6.33 13.51 8.86
CA ILE A 24 -4.89 13.36 9.13
C ILE A 24 -4.50 13.53 10.61
N ALA A 25 -5.28 14.30 11.38
CA ALA A 25 -5.11 14.44 12.82
C ALA A 25 -5.30 13.12 13.60
N MET A 26 -5.92 12.10 12.99
CA MET A 26 -5.97 10.75 13.56
C MET A 26 -4.61 10.05 13.55
N LEU A 27 -3.77 10.33 12.55
CA LEU A 27 -2.42 9.78 12.46
C LEU A 27 -1.41 10.65 13.22
N PHE A 28 -1.64 11.96 13.23
CA PHE A 28 -0.81 12.93 13.91
C PHE A 28 -1.64 13.74 14.90
N PRO A 29 -1.89 13.23 16.12
CA PRO A 29 -2.70 13.92 17.12
C PRO A 29 -2.18 15.30 17.52
N SER A 30 -0.88 15.56 17.32
CA SER A 30 -0.25 16.88 17.48
C SER A 30 -0.91 17.96 16.62
N LEU A 31 -1.52 17.60 15.49
CA LEU A 31 -2.27 18.53 14.62
C LEU A 31 -3.52 19.11 15.28
N ASN A 32 -3.99 18.55 16.41
CA ASN A 32 -5.04 19.17 17.21
C ASN A 32 -4.54 20.37 18.04
N ASN A 33 -3.22 20.63 18.07
CA ASN A 33 -2.66 21.83 18.67
C ASN A 33 -2.89 23.03 17.74
N ALA A 34 -3.59 24.05 18.22
CA ALA A 34 -3.98 25.22 17.42
C ALA A 34 -2.78 25.97 16.80
N SER A 35 -1.67 26.11 17.53
CA SER A 35 -0.49 26.82 17.03
C SER A 35 0.25 26.03 15.94
N LEU A 36 0.37 24.71 16.11
CA LEU A 36 0.95 23.85 15.08
C LEU A 36 0.04 23.81 13.84
N TRP A 37 -1.27 23.75 14.05
CA TRP A 37 -2.26 23.78 12.99
C TRP A 37 -2.17 25.07 12.17
N GLU A 38 -2.10 26.23 12.82
CA GLU A 38 -1.95 27.52 12.15
C GLU A 38 -0.65 27.58 11.33
N HIS A 39 0.47 27.10 11.89
CA HIS A 39 1.74 27.04 11.18
C HIS A 39 1.64 26.21 9.89
N ILE A 40 1.01 25.03 9.97
CA ILE A 40 0.80 24.14 8.82
C ILE A 40 -0.13 24.78 7.78
N GLN A 41 -1.21 25.41 8.21
CA GLN A 41 -2.11 26.14 7.32
C GLN A 41 -1.39 27.27 6.58
N ASN A 42 -0.48 27.98 7.24
CA ASN A 42 0.32 29.03 6.59
C ASN A 42 1.28 28.46 5.56
N LYS A 43 1.90 27.29 5.80
CA LYS A 43 2.70 26.60 4.78
C LYS A 43 1.87 26.21 3.56
N ILE A 44 0.69 25.63 3.77
CA ILE A 44 -0.23 25.25 2.70
C ILE A 44 -0.61 26.48 1.84
N LYS A 45 -0.95 27.61 2.49
CA LYS A 45 -1.29 28.86 1.79
C LYS A 45 -0.15 29.39 0.91
N ASN A 46 1.10 29.22 1.34
CA ASN A 46 2.26 29.71 0.60
C ASN A 46 2.69 28.76 -0.53
N ALA A 47 2.27 27.49 -0.49
CA ALA A 47 2.68 26.46 -1.46
C ALA A 47 1.67 26.23 -2.59
N LEU A 48 0.40 26.60 -2.40
CA LEU A 48 -0.69 26.25 -3.33
C LEU A 48 -1.40 27.50 -3.88
N ALA A 49 -1.95 27.39 -5.09
CA ALA A 49 -2.67 28.49 -5.73
C ALA A 49 -3.96 28.86 -5.00
N ASP A 50 -4.33 30.15 -5.02
CA ASP A 50 -5.52 30.70 -4.34
C ASP A 50 -6.83 29.97 -4.70
N GLU A 51 -6.99 29.60 -5.97
CA GLU A 51 -8.17 28.86 -6.44
C GLU A 51 -8.27 27.47 -5.77
N PHE A 52 -7.13 26.78 -5.64
CA PHE A 52 -7.06 25.50 -4.96
C PHE A 52 -7.31 25.64 -3.46
N LEU A 53 -6.76 26.67 -2.82
CA LEU A 53 -6.98 26.97 -1.41
C LEU A 53 -8.47 27.26 -1.12
N LYS A 54 -9.14 27.98 -2.02
CA LYS A 54 -10.58 28.23 -1.94
C LYS A 54 -11.38 26.93 -2.04
N TRP A 55 -11.01 26.02 -2.94
CA TRP A 55 -11.65 24.71 -3.05
C TRP A 55 -11.37 23.80 -1.83
N LEU A 56 -10.15 23.82 -1.30
CA LEU A 56 -9.79 23.09 -0.09
C LEU A 56 -10.66 23.54 1.09
N ASN A 57 -11.01 24.83 1.17
CA ASN A 57 -11.90 25.39 2.18
C ASN A 57 -11.49 24.99 3.62
N GLY A 58 -10.19 25.11 3.92
CA GLY A 58 -9.61 24.77 5.21
C GLY A 58 -9.33 23.28 5.44
N ARG A 59 -9.61 22.41 4.46
CA ARG A 59 -9.21 21.00 4.50
C ARG A 59 -7.72 20.84 4.18
N PHE A 60 -7.15 19.70 4.59
CA PHE A 60 -5.81 19.33 4.16
C PHE A 60 -5.79 18.97 2.67
N PRO A 61 -4.72 19.35 1.93
CA PRO A 61 -4.45 18.77 0.62
C PRO A 61 -4.22 17.27 0.74
N ALA A 62 -4.07 16.60 -0.40
CA ALA A 62 -3.53 15.26 -0.42
C ALA A 62 -2.17 15.21 0.29
N VAL A 63 -1.90 14.11 0.99
CA VAL A 63 -0.69 13.96 1.81
C VAL A 63 0.07 12.71 1.44
N ILE A 64 1.40 12.85 1.43
CA ILE A 64 2.33 11.73 1.38
C ILE A 64 2.87 11.55 2.80
N ILE A 65 2.74 10.34 3.34
CA ILE A 65 3.24 9.98 4.66
C ILE A 65 4.37 8.97 4.49
N VAL A 66 5.56 9.34 4.95
CA VAL A 66 6.72 8.46 4.95
C VAL A 66 6.98 7.99 6.37
N ASN A 67 6.77 6.70 6.61
CA ASN A 67 7.12 6.04 7.86
C ASN A 67 8.42 5.26 7.65
N ALA A 68 9.50 5.75 8.27
CA ALA A 68 10.81 5.13 8.26
C ALA A 68 11.17 4.70 9.67
N GLN A 69 11.62 3.46 9.86
CA GLN A 69 12.05 2.97 11.16
C GLN A 69 13.30 2.11 11.05
N TRP A 70 14.02 2.04 12.16
CA TRP A 70 15.07 1.08 12.42
C TRP A 70 14.82 0.45 13.78
N CYS A 71 14.88 -0.88 13.86
CA CYS A 71 14.80 -1.63 15.09
C CYS A 71 16.06 -2.51 15.22
N PRO A 72 16.74 -2.50 16.38
CA PRO A 72 17.80 -3.46 16.64
C PRO A 72 17.22 -4.88 16.61
N THR A 73 17.89 -5.79 15.90
CA THR A 73 17.48 -7.20 15.78
C THR A 73 18.37 -8.15 16.57
N SER A 74 19.42 -7.62 17.18
CA SER A 74 20.32 -8.33 18.09
C SER A 74 20.77 -7.40 19.23
N LYS A 75 21.26 -7.95 20.33
CA LYS A 75 21.83 -7.16 21.45
C LYS A 75 23.08 -6.34 21.04
N LYS A 76 23.72 -6.71 19.93
CA LYS A 76 24.92 -6.04 19.41
C LYS A 76 24.56 -4.88 18.48
N ASP A 77 23.33 -4.83 17.98
CA ASP A 77 22.88 -3.79 17.09
C ASP A 77 22.77 -2.48 17.88
N LYS A 78 23.37 -1.42 17.35
CA LYS A 78 23.36 -0.08 17.94
C LYS A 78 22.98 0.93 16.88
N TYR A 79 22.25 1.95 17.28
CA TYR A 79 22.08 3.13 16.45
C TYR A 79 23.48 3.75 16.25
N ASN A 80 23.97 3.72 15.03
CA ASN A 80 25.31 4.17 14.66
C ASN A 80 25.22 5.12 13.47
N GLU A 81 26.37 5.62 13.01
CA GLU A 81 26.43 6.56 11.89
C GLU A 81 25.78 6.02 10.61
N SER A 82 25.91 4.72 10.32
CA SER A 82 25.28 4.12 9.13
C SER A 82 23.75 4.09 9.22
N VAL A 83 23.20 3.84 10.41
CA VAL A 83 21.76 3.94 10.68
C VAL A 83 21.31 5.40 10.54
N ASP A 84 22.05 6.34 11.12
CA ASP A 84 21.71 7.77 11.04
C ASP A 84 21.77 8.31 9.61
N GLN A 85 22.77 7.91 8.82
CA GLN A 85 22.88 8.26 7.40
C GLN A 85 21.69 7.76 6.60
N TRP A 86 21.06 6.65 6.98
CA TRP A 86 19.83 6.19 6.35
C TRP A 86 18.66 7.13 6.64
N PHE A 87 18.48 7.55 7.90
CA PHE A 87 17.47 8.54 8.27
C PHE A 87 17.73 9.92 7.67
N ASN A 88 19.00 10.30 7.54
CA ASN A 88 19.40 11.57 6.95
C ASN A 88 18.87 11.76 5.52
N LYS A 89 18.66 10.67 4.76
CA LYS A 89 18.03 10.74 3.43
C LYS A 89 16.64 11.37 3.49
N PHE A 90 15.86 11.11 4.54
CA PHE A 90 14.53 11.69 4.73
C PHE A 90 14.62 13.11 5.30
N ARG A 91 15.58 13.38 6.19
CA ARG A 91 15.83 14.75 6.69
C ARG A 91 16.20 15.71 5.56
N VAL A 92 16.98 15.26 4.57
CA VAL A 92 17.35 16.06 3.40
C VAL A 92 16.14 16.37 2.52
N LEU A 93 15.10 15.52 2.49
CA LEU A 93 13.86 15.84 1.78
C LEU A 93 13.19 17.09 2.35
N LYS A 94 13.34 17.37 3.65
CA LYS A 94 12.88 18.63 4.27
C LYS A 94 13.46 19.85 3.56
N SER A 95 14.76 19.82 3.26
CA SER A 95 15.43 20.95 2.60
C SER A 95 14.99 21.08 1.15
N PHE A 96 14.68 19.97 0.49
CA PHE A 96 14.22 19.97 -0.90
C PHE A 96 12.75 20.43 -1.02
N PHE A 97 11.94 20.12 -0.01
CA PHE A 97 10.50 20.41 0.07
C PHE A 97 10.20 21.32 1.27
N GLU A 98 10.96 22.41 1.45
CA GLU A 98 10.88 23.24 2.66
C GLU A 98 9.45 23.80 2.88
N ASN A 99 8.79 24.16 1.78
CA ASN A 99 7.44 24.74 1.78
C ASN A 99 6.34 23.68 1.78
N GLU A 100 6.64 22.48 1.26
CA GLU A 100 5.69 21.38 1.09
C GLU A 100 5.76 20.37 2.25
N THR A 101 6.82 20.40 3.05
CA THR A 101 6.98 19.58 4.26
C THR A 101 6.19 20.19 5.42
N LEU A 102 5.10 19.52 5.79
CA LEU A 102 4.21 19.99 6.87
C LEU A 102 4.73 19.61 8.26
N LEU A 103 5.23 18.38 8.44
CA LEU A 103 5.65 17.83 9.72
C LEU A 103 6.76 16.78 9.54
N ILE A 104 7.74 16.78 10.44
CA ILE A 104 8.70 15.69 10.63
C ILE A 104 8.79 15.42 12.12
N ASP A 105 8.45 14.20 12.51
CA ASP A 105 8.56 13.72 13.88
C ASP A 105 9.64 12.64 13.96
N GLU A 106 10.61 12.81 14.85
CA GLU A 106 11.65 11.82 15.14
C GLU A 106 11.62 11.48 16.64
N PHE A 107 11.50 10.20 16.96
CA PHE A 107 11.38 9.72 18.33
C PHE A 107 11.78 8.24 18.44
N GLU A 108 12.09 7.82 19.66
CA GLU A 108 12.32 6.42 20.03
C GLU A 108 11.04 5.86 20.68
N GLU A 109 10.60 4.68 20.25
CA GLU A 109 9.41 4.04 20.80
C GLU A 109 9.48 2.50 20.64
N ASP A 110 8.81 1.77 21.53
CA ASP A 110 8.70 0.32 21.44
C ASP A 110 7.98 -0.11 20.15
N MET A 111 8.43 -1.21 19.54
CA MET A 111 7.84 -1.79 18.32
C MET A 111 6.33 -2.03 18.42
N SER A 112 5.82 -2.41 19.60
CA SER A 112 4.40 -2.64 19.84
C SER A 112 3.56 -1.38 19.65
N ARG A 113 4.10 -0.22 20.06
CA ARG A 113 3.45 1.09 19.92
C ARG A 113 3.68 1.67 18.53
N MET A 114 4.90 1.52 17.99
CA MET A 114 5.24 1.99 16.64
C MET A 114 4.40 1.31 15.56
N THR A 115 4.11 0.01 15.69
CA THR A 115 3.23 -0.71 14.75
C THR A 115 1.82 -0.08 14.68
N GLY A 116 1.31 0.43 15.81
CA GLY A 116 0.03 1.13 15.85
C GLY A 116 0.01 2.44 15.06
N ARG A 117 1.17 3.07 14.83
CA ARG A 117 1.29 4.29 13.99
C ARG A 117 1.26 3.99 12.50
N TRP A 118 1.49 2.73 12.12
CA TRP A 118 1.57 2.30 10.71
C TRP A 118 0.25 1.78 10.18
N ILE A 119 -0.62 1.35 11.08
CA ILE A 119 -1.94 0.84 10.77
C ILE A 119 -2.91 2.02 10.84
N LEU A 120 -3.68 2.22 9.77
CA LEU A 120 -4.72 3.23 9.75
C LEU A 120 -5.82 2.81 10.74
N PRO A 121 -6.13 3.61 11.78
CA PRO A 121 -6.92 3.16 12.94
C PRO A 121 -8.43 3.01 12.65
N ARG A 122 -8.89 3.41 11.45
CA ARG A 122 -10.28 3.26 11.03
C ARG A 122 -10.50 1.91 10.35
N ARG A 123 -11.76 1.45 10.36
CA ARG A 123 -12.19 0.30 9.54
C ARG A 123 -11.99 0.55 8.04
N ARG A 124 -12.07 1.82 7.62
CA ARG A 124 -11.85 2.32 6.26
C ARG A 124 -11.26 3.72 6.31
N GLU A 125 -10.43 4.05 5.34
CA GLU A 125 -9.76 5.34 5.19
C GLU A 125 -10.76 6.44 4.86
N PHE A 126 -11.73 6.13 4.00
CA PHE A 126 -12.85 6.99 3.65
C PHE A 126 -14.18 6.25 3.88
N ASP A 127 -15.23 6.99 4.24
CA ASP A 127 -16.57 6.43 4.39
C ASP A 127 -17.30 6.35 3.04
N LEU A 128 -16.68 5.66 2.08
CA LEU A 128 -17.11 5.53 0.69
C LEU A 128 -17.02 4.06 0.24
N PRO A 129 -17.79 3.65 -0.79
CA PRO A 129 -17.48 2.41 -1.52
C PRO A 129 -16.12 2.53 -2.20
N TYR A 130 -15.48 1.39 -2.46
CA TYR A 130 -14.15 1.36 -3.04
C TYR A 130 -13.90 0.10 -3.86
N VAL A 131 -13.09 0.26 -4.90
CA VAL A 131 -12.52 -0.83 -5.69
C VAL A 131 -11.09 -1.02 -5.22
N LYS A 132 -10.85 -2.11 -4.50
CA LYS A 132 -9.55 -2.40 -3.91
C LYS A 132 -8.60 -3.12 -4.85
N ARG A 133 -7.30 -2.86 -4.70
CA ARG A 133 -6.24 -3.62 -5.36
C ARG A 133 -5.01 -3.75 -4.48
N THR A 134 -4.49 -4.97 -4.40
CA THR A 134 -3.26 -5.29 -3.68
C THR A 134 -2.34 -6.10 -4.58
N TYR A 135 -1.12 -5.63 -4.79
CA TYR A 135 -0.13 -6.29 -5.62
C TYR A 135 1.12 -6.60 -4.79
N SER A 136 1.77 -7.72 -5.09
CA SER A 136 3.08 -8.03 -4.55
C SER A 136 4.06 -8.35 -5.67
N THR A 137 5.35 -8.05 -5.45
CA THR A 137 6.42 -8.33 -6.41
C THR A 137 7.63 -8.91 -5.70
N ASN A 138 8.44 -9.69 -6.40
CA ASN A 138 9.77 -10.13 -5.97
C ASN A 138 10.89 -9.39 -6.71
N SER A 139 10.54 -8.40 -7.55
CA SER A 139 11.49 -7.62 -8.33
C SER A 139 12.55 -6.96 -7.45
N LYS A 140 13.76 -6.87 -8.01
CA LYS A 140 14.95 -6.24 -7.45
C LYS A 140 15.51 -5.15 -8.37
N SER A 141 14.70 -4.68 -9.31
CA SER A 141 15.06 -3.71 -10.34
C SER A 141 13.97 -2.66 -10.55
N LEU A 142 13.08 -2.45 -9.56
CA LEU A 142 11.90 -1.60 -9.70
C LEU A 142 12.25 -0.15 -10.11
N GLU A 143 13.33 0.41 -9.57
CA GLU A 143 13.79 1.75 -9.94
C GLU A 143 14.28 1.78 -11.39
N LYS A 144 15.12 0.80 -11.76
CA LYS A 144 15.65 0.67 -13.11
C LYS A 144 14.57 0.41 -14.16
N ASP A 145 13.56 -0.35 -13.79
CA ASP A 145 12.46 -0.75 -14.68
C ASP A 145 11.44 0.38 -14.85
N GLY A 146 11.54 1.50 -14.11
CA GLY A 146 10.63 2.64 -14.24
C GLY A 146 9.28 2.43 -13.54
N TRP A 147 9.20 1.53 -12.55
CA TRP A 147 7.96 1.32 -11.79
C TRP A 147 7.52 2.58 -11.04
N VAL A 148 8.47 3.35 -10.49
CA VAL A 148 8.17 4.55 -9.70
C VAL A 148 7.39 5.56 -10.54
N ASP A 149 7.87 5.87 -11.74
CA ASP A 149 7.17 6.78 -12.66
C ASP A 149 5.80 6.23 -13.03
N SER A 150 5.73 4.93 -13.34
CA SER A 150 4.47 4.29 -13.71
C SER A 150 3.43 4.34 -12.60
N VAL A 151 3.80 4.11 -11.33
CA VAL A 151 2.85 4.21 -10.21
C VAL A 151 2.46 5.64 -9.91
N ILE A 152 3.38 6.60 -10.04
CA ILE A 152 3.08 8.04 -9.91
C ILE A 152 2.06 8.45 -10.97
N ASP A 153 2.26 8.08 -12.23
CA ASP A 153 1.31 8.40 -13.32
C ASP A 153 -0.10 7.88 -13.00
N ARG A 154 -0.23 6.70 -12.39
CA ARG A 154 -1.54 6.16 -11.99
C ARG A 154 -2.17 6.94 -10.84
N ILE A 155 -1.36 7.32 -9.85
CA ILE A 155 -1.77 8.08 -8.66
C ILE A 155 -2.20 9.50 -9.08
N ASP A 156 -1.44 10.15 -9.95
CA ASP A 156 -1.70 11.51 -10.43
C ASP A 156 -3.04 11.66 -11.14
N LEU A 157 -3.56 10.60 -11.77
CA LEU A 157 -4.89 10.61 -12.38
C LEU A 157 -6.03 10.89 -11.39
N ILE A 158 -5.79 10.72 -10.09
CA ILE A 158 -6.78 11.01 -9.03
C ILE A 158 -6.28 12.12 -8.10
N TYR A 159 -4.96 12.31 -7.97
CA TYR A 159 -4.37 13.27 -7.02
C TYR A 159 -4.01 14.63 -7.59
N ASN A 160 -3.81 14.75 -8.90
CA ASN A 160 -3.18 15.94 -9.47
C ASN A 160 -4.16 17.13 -9.46
N PRO A 161 -3.92 18.19 -8.66
CA PRO A 161 -4.81 19.34 -8.60
C PRO A 161 -4.79 20.18 -9.89
N ARG A 162 -3.87 19.95 -10.83
CA ARG A 162 -3.95 20.54 -12.17
C ARG A 162 -5.16 20.05 -12.96
N GLN A 163 -5.60 18.81 -12.69
CA GLN A 163 -6.93 18.37 -13.10
C GLN A 163 -8.05 19.16 -12.45
N LEU A 164 -7.82 20.11 -11.55
CA LEU A 164 -8.83 21.09 -11.12
C LEU A 164 -8.55 22.47 -11.71
N LEU A 165 -7.28 22.89 -11.75
CA LEU A 165 -6.86 24.26 -12.03
C LEU A 165 -6.73 24.63 -13.52
N ASP A 166 -6.55 23.66 -14.42
CA ASP A 166 -6.21 23.95 -15.82
C ASP A 166 -7.43 24.25 -16.73
N ASN A 167 -8.64 24.37 -16.18
CA ASN A 167 -9.86 24.83 -16.88
C ASN A 167 -10.15 24.15 -18.25
N ASN A 168 -9.89 22.84 -18.43
CA ASN A 168 -10.28 22.17 -19.69
C ASN A 168 -11.81 22.00 -19.78
N PRO A 169 -12.46 22.54 -20.84
CA PRO A 169 -13.87 22.32 -21.10
C PRO A 169 -14.03 20.98 -21.87
N GLY A 170 -14.21 19.89 -21.13
CA GLY A 170 -14.45 18.56 -21.69
C GLY A 170 -14.38 17.48 -20.61
N ASP A 171 -15.26 16.49 -20.72
CA ASP A 171 -15.57 15.47 -19.72
C ASP A 171 -14.39 14.84 -18.93
N THR A 172 -14.67 14.61 -17.64
CA THR A 172 -14.35 13.43 -16.80
C THR A 172 -13.00 13.21 -16.12
N GLU A 173 -12.01 14.10 -16.16
CA GLU A 173 -10.82 13.98 -15.27
C GLU A 173 -10.87 14.93 -14.05
N TYR A 174 -11.51 16.09 -14.19
CA TYR A 174 -11.67 17.09 -13.11
C TYR A 174 -12.59 16.61 -11.98
N GLU A 175 -13.64 15.87 -12.36
CA GLU A 175 -14.55 15.21 -11.42
C GLU A 175 -13.84 14.12 -10.62
N VAL A 176 -12.83 13.45 -11.16
CA VAL A 176 -12.21 12.30 -10.48
C VAL A 176 -11.47 12.74 -9.24
N TYR A 177 -10.74 13.86 -9.30
CA TYR A 177 -10.07 14.44 -8.15
C TYR A 177 -11.03 14.75 -6.97
N THR A 178 -12.27 15.11 -7.30
CA THR A 178 -13.29 15.49 -6.31
C THR A 178 -14.16 14.32 -5.85
N HIS A 179 -14.50 13.40 -6.78
CA HIS A 179 -15.44 12.29 -6.57
C HIS A 179 -14.76 10.92 -6.36
N CYS A 180 -13.45 10.80 -6.59
CA CYS A 180 -12.65 9.63 -6.23
C CYS A 180 -11.57 10.01 -5.22
N LYS A 181 -11.25 9.07 -4.32
CA LYS A 181 -10.21 9.21 -3.30
C LYS A 181 -9.33 7.98 -3.34
N LEU A 182 -8.03 8.17 -3.14
CA LEU A 182 -7.08 7.08 -3.05
C LEU A 182 -6.61 6.90 -1.61
N ALA A 183 -6.49 5.64 -1.23
CA ALA A 183 -5.61 5.22 -0.14
C ALA A 183 -4.58 4.25 -0.71
N THR A 184 -3.36 4.74 -0.84
CA THR A 184 -2.23 3.96 -1.36
C THR A 184 -1.28 3.68 -0.21
N GLN A 185 -0.83 2.43 -0.07
CA GLN A 185 0.25 2.05 0.83
C GLN A 185 1.26 1.19 0.09
N ILE A 186 2.53 1.62 0.09
CA ILE A 186 3.65 0.93 -0.52
C ILE A 186 4.64 0.58 0.58
N GLN A 187 4.91 -0.70 0.77
CA GLN A 187 5.73 -1.19 1.87
C GLN A 187 6.80 -2.17 1.40
N CYS A 188 8.01 -1.99 1.92
CA CYS A 188 9.13 -2.90 1.69
C CYS A 188 9.08 -4.07 2.70
N TYR A 189 8.94 -5.30 2.20
CA TYR A 189 8.88 -6.52 3.02
C TYR A 189 10.16 -7.35 2.97
N GLY A 190 10.80 -7.37 1.80
CA GLY A 190 11.79 -8.40 1.46
C GLY A 190 13.25 -7.99 1.64
N GLY A 191 14.09 -8.65 0.84
CA GLY A 191 15.55 -8.62 0.99
C GLY A 191 16.03 -9.94 1.58
N VAL A 192 17.24 -10.38 1.19
CA VAL A 192 17.74 -11.71 1.58
C VAL A 192 17.90 -11.86 3.09
N ASN A 193 18.01 -10.74 3.80
CA ASN A 193 18.16 -10.70 5.24
C ASN A 193 16.81 -10.57 5.98
N SER A 194 15.69 -10.31 5.29
CA SER A 194 14.39 -10.14 5.95
C SER A 194 13.91 -11.44 6.58
N HIS A 195 13.36 -11.38 7.80
CA HIS A 195 12.72 -12.55 8.40
C HIS A 195 11.51 -13.04 7.61
N PHE A 196 10.86 -12.16 6.85
CA PHE A 196 9.80 -12.56 5.95
C PHE A 196 10.32 -13.54 4.90
N TYR A 197 11.49 -13.28 4.32
CA TYR A 197 12.14 -14.17 3.36
C TYR A 197 12.75 -15.41 4.02
N LEU A 198 13.47 -15.24 5.13
CA LEU A 198 14.16 -16.34 5.82
C LEU A 198 13.19 -17.38 6.40
N ASN A 199 11.93 -17.00 6.65
CA ASN A 199 10.88 -17.92 7.08
C ASN A 199 10.20 -18.67 5.91
N LYS A 200 10.76 -18.62 4.69
CA LYS A 200 10.32 -19.52 3.62
C LYS A 200 10.57 -20.99 4.00
N ASP A 201 9.75 -21.88 3.46
CA ASP A 201 9.88 -23.34 3.62
C ASP A 201 9.79 -23.86 5.07
N ASN A 202 9.39 -23.01 6.02
CA ASN A 202 9.23 -23.38 7.44
C ASN A 202 7.90 -24.10 7.75
N GLY A 203 7.21 -24.61 6.74
CA GLY A 203 5.93 -25.32 6.87
C GLY A 203 4.68 -24.42 6.95
N THR A 204 4.79 -23.10 6.76
CA THR A 204 3.62 -22.21 6.73
C THR A 204 2.80 -22.32 5.44
N SER A 205 1.51 -22.01 5.51
CA SER A 205 0.59 -21.94 4.36
C SER A 205 0.80 -20.71 3.48
N TYR A 206 1.57 -19.74 3.96
CA TYR A 206 1.76 -18.45 3.30
C TYR A 206 2.74 -18.60 2.13
N SER A 207 2.30 -18.23 0.93
CA SER A 207 3.11 -18.20 -0.31
C SER A 207 3.81 -16.86 -0.48
N TRP A 208 4.65 -16.70 -1.50
CA TRP A 208 5.22 -15.39 -1.86
C TRP A 208 6.19 -14.81 -0.83
N ARG A 209 6.94 -15.68 -0.13
CA ARG A 209 7.94 -15.28 0.89
C ARG A 209 9.13 -14.51 0.30
N ASP A 210 9.33 -14.58 -1.01
CA ASP A 210 10.31 -13.82 -1.78
C ASP A 210 9.87 -12.40 -2.15
N THR A 211 8.69 -11.96 -1.72
CA THR A 211 8.18 -10.61 -1.96
C THR A 211 9.14 -9.52 -1.46
N SER A 212 9.50 -8.59 -2.35
CA SER A 212 10.30 -7.41 -2.09
C SER A 212 9.44 -6.22 -1.64
N VAL A 213 8.35 -5.96 -2.37
CA VAL A 213 7.42 -4.84 -2.14
C VAL A 213 5.99 -5.34 -2.25
N VAL A 214 5.14 -4.82 -1.37
CA VAL A 214 3.67 -4.90 -1.50
C VAL A 214 3.15 -3.49 -1.68
N GLN A 215 2.17 -3.33 -2.56
CA GLN A 215 1.45 -2.07 -2.71
C GLN A 215 -0.06 -2.30 -2.70
N THR A 216 -0.78 -1.42 -2.03
CA THR A 216 -2.23 -1.24 -2.15
C THR A 216 -2.49 0.05 -2.89
N LEU A 217 -3.49 0.05 -3.76
CA LEU A 217 -3.92 1.19 -4.56
C LEU A 217 -5.43 1.25 -4.51
N ASP A 218 -6.02 1.57 -3.36
CA ASP A 218 -7.47 1.47 -3.19
C ASP A 218 -8.16 2.74 -3.68
N CYS A 219 -9.09 2.60 -4.62
CA CYS A 219 -9.85 3.70 -5.20
C CYS A 219 -11.26 3.73 -4.62
N PHE A 220 -11.47 4.67 -3.71
CA PHE A 220 -12.77 5.04 -3.17
C PHE A 220 -13.47 5.97 -4.14
N HIS A 221 -14.79 5.88 -4.22
CA HIS A 221 -15.57 6.69 -5.13
C HIS A 221 -16.88 7.13 -4.48
N GLU A 222 -17.42 8.26 -4.92
CA GLU A 222 -18.77 8.66 -4.54
C GLU A 222 -19.83 7.69 -5.08
N LEU A 223 -21.03 7.76 -4.50
CA LEU A 223 -22.16 6.97 -4.98
C LEU A 223 -22.56 7.40 -6.39
N GLY A 224 -22.88 6.41 -7.24
CA GLY A 224 -23.31 6.63 -8.62
C GLY A 224 -22.53 5.75 -9.61
N ASP A 225 -23.22 5.28 -10.63
CA ASP A 225 -22.66 4.33 -11.60
C ASP A 225 -21.46 4.92 -12.36
N LYS A 226 -21.46 6.23 -12.63
CA LYS A 226 -20.35 6.95 -13.29
C LYS A 226 -19.02 6.80 -12.53
N TYR A 227 -19.03 7.04 -11.22
CA TYR A 227 -17.79 7.04 -10.42
C TYR A 227 -17.33 5.63 -10.09
N LYS A 228 -18.28 4.70 -9.91
CA LYS A 228 -17.97 3.28 -9.81
C LYS A 228 -17.28 2.76 -11.07
N ASP A 229 -17.86 3.02 -12.25
CA ASP A 229 -17.28 2.62 -13.54
C ASP A 229 -15.88 3.20 -13.73
N TYR A 230 -15.67 4.47 -13.34
CA TYR A 230 -14.34 5.06 -13.37
C TYR A 230 -13.35 4.30 -12.48
N ALA A 231 -13.71 4.04 -11.21
CA ALA A 231 -12.84 3.31 -10.28
C ALA A 231 -12.52 1.90 -10.79
N GLU A 232 -13.51 1.20 -11.37
CA GLU A 232 -13.33 -0.12 -11.97
C GLU A 232 -12.39 -0.08 -13.19
N ARG A 233 -12.57 0.89 -14.10
CA ARG A 233 -11.68 1.07 -15.27
C ARG A 233 -10.27 1.49 -14.87
N TRP A 234 -10.13 2.37 -13.89
CA TRP A 234 -8.83 2.77 -13.36
C TRP A 234 -8.08 1.57 -12.78
N GLN A 235 -8.77 0.71 -12.03
CA GLN A 235 -8.18 -0.52 -11.51
C GLN A 235 -7.88 -1.56 -12.58
N ALA A 236 -8.76 -1.76 -13.56
CA ALA A 236 -8.47 -2.65 -14.68
C ALA A 236 -7.21 -2.18 -15.45
N LYS A 237 -7.02 -0.87 -15.58
CA LYS A 237 -5.78 -0.33 -16.15
C LYS A 237 -4.59 -0.58 -15.25
N ASN A 238 -4.73 -0.42 -13.93
CA ASN A 238 -3.67 -0.77 -12.98
C ASN A 238 -3.31 -2.26 -13.06
N ASP A 239 -4.28 -3.16 -13.17
CA ASP A 239 -4.05 -4.60 -13.33
C ASP A 239 -3.13 -4.84 -14.54
N SER A 240 -3.41 -4.20 -15.68
CA SER A 240 -2.59 -4.33 -16.91
C SER A 240 -1.17 -3.74 -16.82
N VAL A 241 -0.92 -2.85 -15.87
CA VAL A 241 0.36 -2.12 -15.71
C VAL A 241 1.20 -2.73 -14.58
N MET A 242 0.56 -3.17 -13.50
CA MET A 242 1.20 -3.62 -12.27
C MET A 242 1.47 -5.12 -12.26
N VAL A 243 0.76 -5.94 -13.04
CA VAL A 243 1.01 -7.38 -13.10
C VAL A 243 1.06 -7.92 -14.52
N GLY A 244 1.86 -8.97 -14.72
CA GLY A 244 1.98 -9.72 -15.97
C GLY A 244 3.36 -9.63 -16.62
N PRO A 245 3.66 -10.42 -17.66
CA PRO A 245 5.02 -10.58 -18.18
C PRO A 245 5.72 -9.29 -18.62
N SER A 246 4.95 -8.29 -19.08
CA SER A 246 5.45 -6.97 -19.48
C SER A 246 5.45 -5.93 -18.37
N SER A 247 4.83 -6.20 -17.22
CA SER A 247 4.69 -5.24 -16.11
C SER A 247 6.04 -4.80 -15.55
N LEU A 248 6.13 -3.52 -15.16
CA LEU A 248 7.31 -2.95 -14.51
C LEU A 248 7.35 -3.24 -13.01
N PHE A 249 6.23 -3.62 -12.40
CA PHE A 249 6.14 -3.95 -10.99
C PHE A 249 6.34 -5.45 -10.73
N SER A 250 5.43 -6.30 -11.21
CA SER A 250 5.49 -7.76 -11.02
C SER A 250 5.25 -8.51 -12.32
N LYS A 251 6.20 -9.39 -12.69
CA LYS A 251 6.11 -10.23 -13.89
C LYS A 251 5.06 -11.35 -13.79
N GLN A 252 4.60 -11.63 -12.57
CA GLN A 252 3.58 -12.61 -12.23
C GLN A 252 2.53 -11.92 -11.37
N ASP A 253 1.24 -12.24 -11.58
CA ASP A 253 0.20 -11.80 -10.65
C ASP A 253 0.30 -12.61 -9.35
N ARG A 254 0.61 -11.90 -8.25
CA ARG A 254 0.89 -12.45 -6.93
C ARG A 254 0.07 -11.68 -5.91
N ARG A 255 -1.01 -12.29 -5.44
CA ARG A 255 -2.02 -11.70 -4.57
C ARG A 255 -1.86 -12.20 -3.13
N LEU A 256 -2.36 -11.38 -2.20
CA LEU A 256 -2.34 -11.65 -0.77
C LEU A 256 -3.77 -11.89 -0.29
N LEU A 257 -3.97 -12.89 0.59
CA LEU A 257 -5.30 -13.28 1.06
C LEU A 257 -6.07 -12.11 1.72
N TRP A 258 -5.38 -11.27 2.50
CA TRP A 258 -6.00 -10.11 3.16
C TRP A 258 -6.42 -9.01 2.17
N GLY A 259 -5.79 -8.96 0.99
CA GLY A 259 -6.03 -7.98 -0.08
C GLY A 259 -6.77 -8.56 -1.29
N SER A 260 -7.49 -9.68 -1.13
CA SER A 260 -8.06 -10.46 -2.26
C SER A 260 -9.09 -9.72 -3.10
N TYR A 261 -9.04 -9.83 -4.43
CA TYR A 261 -9.97 -9.19 -5.37
C TYR A 261 -10.21 -10.08 -6.60
N GLY A 262 -11.25 -9.77 -7.38
CA GLY A 262 -11.62 -10.51 -8.59
C GLY A 262 -12.64 -11.62 -8.34
N ASP A 263 -12.43 -12.78 -8.95
CA ASP A 263 -13.25 -13.98 -8.73
C ASP A 263 -13.08 -14.50 -7.30
N TRP A 264 -14.20 -14.85 -6.66
CA TRP A 264 -14.26 -15.31 -5.28
C TRP A 264 -14.33 -16.84 -5.16
N ASP A 265 -14.10 -17.58 -6.24
CA ASP A 265 -13.97 -19.03 -6.22
C ASP A 265 -12.49 -19.45 -6.17
N LEU A 266 -11.96 -19.66 -4.96
CA LEU A 266 -10.57 -20.08 -4.75
C LEU A 266 -10.36 -21.57 -5.11
N GLY A 267 -11.40 -22.28 -5.55
CA GLY A 267 -11.31 -23.63 -6.07
C GLY A 267 -10.77 -23.70 -7.49
N LYS A 268 -10.96 -22.63 -8.26
CA LYS A 268 -10.55 -22.53 -9.67
C LYS A 268 -9.05 -22.29 -9.82
N GLN A 269 -8.43 -22.94 -10.80
CA GLN A 269 -6.99 -22.84 -11.03
C GLN A 269 -6.56 -21.42 -11.37
N GLU A 270 -7.30 -20.78 -12.27
CA GLU A 270 -7.14 -19.40 -12.69
C GLU A 270 -7.33 -18.37 -11.56
N VAL A 271 -7.75 -18.80 -10.37
CA VAL A 271 -7.86 -17.95 -9.17
C VAL A 271 -6.77 -18.29 -8.18
N TRP A 272 -6.64 -19.57 -7.79
CA TRP A 272 -5.72 -19.94 -6.72
C TRP A 272 -4.25 -19.75 -7.10
N GLU A 273 -3.89 -19.81 -8.38
CA GLU A 273 -2.52 -19.61 -8.85
C GLU A 273 -1.96 -18.22 -8.53
N TYR A 274 -2.83 -17.24 -8.28
CA TYR A 274 -2.41 -15.92 -7.81
C TYR A 274 -2.07 -15.90 -6.32
N TYR A 275 -2.58 -16.83 -5.52
CA TYR A 275 -2.44 -16.88 -4.05
C TYR A 275 -1.46 -17.95 -3.57
N TYR A 276 -1.23 -18.98 -4.38
CA TYR A 276 -0.36 -20.10 -4.04
C TYR A 276 0.76 -20.29 -5.04
N GLU A 277 1.97 -20.50 -4.54
CA GLU A 277 3.19 -20.52 -5.36
C GLU A 277 3.26 -21.68 -6.34
N ASP A 278 2.59 -22.79 -6.02
CA ASP A 278 2.51 -23.97 -6.87
C ASP A 278 1.31 -24.85 -6.53
N THR A 279 1.04 -25.79 -7.44
CA THR A 279 -0.01 -26.81 -7.32
C THR A 279 0.20 -27.69 -6.09
N ASP A 280 1.45 -28.03 -5.75
CA ASP A 280 1.76 -28.96 -4.66
C ASP A 280 1.38 -28.38 -3.30
N LYS A 281 1.66 -27.08 -3.07
CA LYS A 281 1.24 -26.32 -1.89
C LYS A 281 -0.28 -26.23 -1.83
N TYR A 282 -0.96 -25.86 -2.92
CA TYR A 282 -2.41 -25.78 -2.95
C TYR A 282 -3.06 -27.13 -2.60
N GLN A 283 -2.61 -28.22 -3.23
CA GLN A 283 -3.13 -29.56 -2.97
C GLN A 283 -2.78 -30.07 -1.56
N LYS A 284 -1.60 -29.75 -1.03
CA LYS A 284 -1.22 -30.09 0.35
C LYS A 284 -2.17 -29.45 1.35
N LEU A 285 -2.53 -28.18 1.13
CA LEU A 285 -3.51 -27.47 1.94
C LEU A 285 -4.91 -28.06 1.75
N GLY A 286 -5.28 -28.42 0.53
CA GLY A 286 -6.57 -29.08 0.24
C GLY A 286 -6.72 -30.42 0.95
N ARG A 287 -5.67 -31.25 1.00
CA ARG A 287 -5.65 -32.50 1.78
C ARG A 287 -5.72 -32.24 3.29
N ALA A 288 -5.05 -31.21 3.78
CA ALA A 288 -5.13 -30.83 5.20
C ALA A 288 -6.56 -30.40 5.57
N ARG A 289 -7.20 -29.58 4.73
CA ARG A 289 -8.61 -29.20 4.89
C ARG A 289 -9.53 -30.41 4.81
N GLY A 290 -9.35 -31.29 3.83
CA GLY A 290 -10.16 -32.51 3.69
C GLY A 290 -10.13 -33.39 4.93
N LYS A 291 -9.03 -33.41 5.70
CA LYS A 291 -8.96 -34.12 6.98
C LYS A 291 -9.60 -33.37 8.15
N ALA A 292 -9.48 -32.05 8.16
CA ALA A 292 -9.87 -31.20 9.30
C ALA A 292 -11.32 -30.68 9.23
N ASP A 293 -11.88 -30.56 8.02
CA ASP A 293 -13.19 -29.95 7.75
C ASP A 293 -13.98 -30.78 6.71
N LEU A 294 -14.13 -32.09 6.98
CA LEU A 294 -14.80 -33.06 6.08
C LEU A 294 -16.20 -32.61 5.62
N ASN A 295 -16.95 -31.99 6.52
CA ASN A 295 -18.33 -31.57 6.26
C ASN A 295 -18.44 -30.11 5.77
N GLY A 296 -17.31 -29.41 5.61
CA GLY A 296 -17.30 -27.99 5.26
C GLY A 296 -17.87 -27.08 6.35
N THR A 297 -17.93 -27.53 7.60
CA THR A 297 -18.46 -26.78 8.75
C THR A 297 -17.81 -25.40 8.89
N PHE A 298 -16.51 -25.29 8.59
CA PHE A 298 -15.75 -24.04 8.69
C PHE A 298 -15.61 -23.30 7.36
N THR A 299 -16.36 -23.72 6.33
CA THR A 299 -16.31 -23.15 4.99
C THR A 299 -17.46 -22.18 4.77
N VAL A 300 -17.18 -20.90 4.99
CA VAL A 300 -18.19 -19.83 4.90
C VAL A 300 -18.54 -19.40 3.47
N ASN A 301 -17.63 -19.57 2.50
CA ASN A 301 -17.85 -19.19 1.10
C ASN A 301 -16.89 -19.96 0.15
N LEU A 302 -17.03 -19.71 -1.16
CA LEU A 302 -16.20 -20.34 -2.20
C LEU A 302 -14.75 -19.85 -2.21
N PHE A 303 -14.41 -18.78 -1.48
CA PHE A 303 -13.06 -18.27 -1.38
C PHE A 303 -12.27 -19.04 -0.31
N ALA A 304 -12.19 -20.36 -0.49
CA ALA A 304 -11.49 -21.29 0.38
C ALA A 304 -10.82 -22.40 -0.43
N VAL A 305 -9.64 -22.84 -0.02
CA VAL A 305 -8.85 -23.90 -0.70
C VAL A 305 -9.67 -25.18 -0.81
N SER A 306 -9.93 -25.70 -2.01
CA SER A 306 -10.73 -26.91 -2.21
C SER A 306 -10.32 -28.07 -1.28
N ALA A 307 -11.29 -28.65 -0.59
CA ALA A 307 -11.05 -29.85 0.22
C ALA A 307 -10.76 -31.03 -0.71
N ILE A 308 -9.67 -31.75 -0.45
CA ILE A 308 -9.29 -32.95 -1.19
C ILE A 308 -9.47 -34.13 -0.25
N GLU A 309 -10.42 -35.01 -0.59
CA GLU A 309 -10.62 -36.25 0.16
C GLU A 309 -9.36 -37.10 0.09
N THR A 310 -8.76 -37.35 1.25
CA THR A 310 -7.80 -38.44 1.37
C THR A 310 -8.60 -39.70 1.64
N LYS A 311 -8.82 -40.54 0.62
CA LYS A 311 -9.27 -41.91 0.86
C LYS A 311 -8.38 -42.51 1.94
N GLY A 312 -8.98 -42.99 3.03
CA GLY A 312 -8.25 -43.59 4.13
C GLY A 312 -7.40 -44.77 3.64
N PRO A 313 -6.32 -45.12 4.36
CA PRO A 313 -5.53 -46.32 4.07
C PRO A 313 -6.38 -47.59 4.06
#